data_AF-Q54YN4-F1
#
_entry.id   AF-Q54YN4-F1
#
_cell.length_a   1.000
_cell.length_b   1.000
_cell.length_c   1.000
_cell.angle_alpha   90.00
_cell.angle_beta   90.00
_cell.angle_gamma   90.00
#
_symmetry.space_group_name_H-M   'P 1'
#
loop_
_entity.id
_entity.type
_entity.pdbx_description
1 polymer ?
#
loop_
_entity_poly.entity_id
_entity_poly.type
_entity_poly.pdbx_seq_one_letter_code
_entity_poly.pdbx_strand_id
1 'polypeptide(L)'
;MLINPYIPSKKNKKKRSPNNTTTTNSLLTSTPTSSKLTIQPEENERDLQIKKTYENFYTEFPTLKEIYRNNNNNTKNNNNNNCNNITTTTTTNTNTNTNTTTTTTTTTTNIINNNNNNFINNDKYFKKNLEGIKSKINKNFKEICEKKFCNCDSKFIACYCETAKLRARQSPESQREMEKLAEFKESFKDPATNWKKRDILYYCFIQRDNEVPLIWEFIENICLYYRLSYGAMLDIGCGLGRMFSEYDRSKFEIIEAFEPDEDYYNFAYDYSKNTCDRVDVYRVGFLDMNITERYDMIISIHGPLQYLNKLDDRIMAMKKLYDACKPGGIVLIDISNFMCGLSNIMNSKQQKMLINGSQVVRTSTVHTDTFNGLWCVDDIFYSIGNESSFYGGGTNTNGGGGNANQTKIQLEDDSVHYSNGHLMVEELTFAIISKSELQLLFISSGFINIKSSSYWNFDSFLEDGGKTNQQGARIIMVGQKPLS
;
A
#
# COMPACT_ATOMS: atom_id res chain seq x y z
N MET A 1 -10.08 -18.11 19.83
CA MET A 1 -8.80 -18.78 19.53
C MET A 1 -7.88 -17.74 18.90
N LEU A 2 -6.80 -17.36 19.59
CA LEU A 2 -5.81 -16.41 19.10
C LEU A 2 -4.77 -17.15 18.27
N ILE A 3 -4.74 -16.89 16.97
CA ILE A 3 -3.69 -17.40 16.09
C ILE A 3 -2.48 -16.49 16.27
N ASN A 4 -1.52 -16.99 17.02
CA ASN A 4 -0.22 -16.38 17.23
C ASN A 4 0.58 -16.54 15.92
N PRO A 5 1.02 -15.46 15.24
CA PRO A 5 1.85 -15.60 14.05
C PRO A 5 3.23 -16.13 14.46
N TYR A 6 3.48 -17.38 14.07
CA TYR A 6 4.77 -18.04 14.20
C TYR A 6 5.81 -17.29 13.35
N ILE A 7 6.84 -16.73 14.00
CA ILE A 7 7.99 -16.10 13.33
C ILE A 7 9.18 -17.08 13.42
N PRO A 8 9.67 -17.63 12.30
CA PRO A 8 10.82 -18.52 12.30
C PRO A 8 12.10 -17.79 12.71
N SER A 9 12.87 -18.41 13.60
CA SER A 9 14.21 -17.97 13.95
C SER A 9 15.15 -18.06 12.73
N LYS A 10 16.01 -17.05 12.56
CA LYS A 10 17.02 -16.99 11.50
C LYS A 10 17.93 -18.22 11.56
N LYS A 11 17.87 -19.10 10.56
CA LYS A 11 18.94 -20.07 10.30
C LYS A 11 20.13 -19.34 9.66
N ASN A 12 21.29 -19.43 10.31
CA ASN A 12 22.59 -19.03 9.79
C ASN A 12 22.82 -19.66 8.40
N LYS A 13 22.83 -18.87 7.32
CA LYS A 13 23.21 -19.36 5.98
C LYS A 13 24.67 -19.04 5.69
N LYS A 14 25.41 -20.10 5.33
CA LYS A 14 26.79 -20.10 4.85
C LYS A 14 26.94 -19.25 3.58
N LYS A 15 28.00 -18.44 3.54
CA LYS A 15 28.48 -17.71 2.36
C LYS A 15 28.76 -18.69 1.21
N ARG A 16 28.19 -18.43 0.04
CA ARG A 16 28.69 -18.98 -1.24
C ARG A 16 29.67 -17.96 -1.82
N SER A 17 30.88 -18.41 -2.14
CA SER A 17 31.88 -17.60 -2.85
C SER A 17 31.45 -17.33 -4.29
N PRO A 18 31.80 -16.17 -4.85
CA PRO A 18 31.47 -15.79 -6.22
C PRO A 18 32.41 -16.48 -7.23
N ASN A 19 31.85 -17.05 -8.30
CA ASN A 19 32.61 -17.45 -9.47
C ASN A 19 32.90 -16.20 -10.32
N ASN A 20 34.18 -15.86 -10.42
CA ASN A 20 34.69 -14.88 -11.37
C ASN A 20 34.65 -15.50 -12.79
N THR A 21 33.92 -14.87 -13.70
CA THR A 21 34.16 -15.04 -15.13
C THR A 21 34.32 -13.66 -15.74
N THR A 22 35.56 -13.32 -16.06
CA THR A 22 35.97 -12.05 -16.66
C THR A 22 35.88 -12.22 -18.17
N THR A 23 34.94 -11.52 -18.82
CA THR A 23 34.92 -11.42 -20.28
C THR A 23 35.07 -9.96 -20.64
N THR A 24 36.26 -9.59 -21.09
CA THR A 24 36.61 -8.30 -21.66
C THR A 24 36.04 -8.20 -23.07
N ASN A 25 35.02 -7.37 -23.28
CA ASN A 25 34.61 -6.95 -24.62
C ASN A 25 34.93 -5.47 -24.81
N SER A 26 35.69 -5.22 -25.89
CA SER A 26 36.23 -3.94 -26.31
C SER A 26 35.12 -2.97 -26.75
N LEU A 27 35.23 -1.75 -26.23
CA LEU A 27 34.45 -0.56 -26.55
C LEU A 27 34.68 -0.17 -28.03
N LEU A 28 33.66 -0.25 -28.88
CA LEU A 28 33.61 0.46 -30.16
C LEU A 28 32.64 1.62 -30.02
N THR A 29 33.19 2.82 -30.05
CA THR A 29 32.48 4.10 -30.05
C THR A 29 31.98 4.41 -31.45
N SER A 30 30.69 4.25 -31.71
CA SER A 30 30.02 4.90 -32.84
C SER A 30 28.94 5.82 -32.32
N THR A 31 29.12 7.13 -32.53
CA THR A 31 28.15 8.18 -32.28
C THR A 31 26.85 7.91 -33.07
N PRO A 32 25.67 7.93 -32.42
CA PRO A 32 24.40 7.77 -33.12
C PRO A 32 24.13 9.03 -33.94
N THR A 33 24.05 8.87 -35.26
CA THR A 33 23.43 9.86 -36.14
C THR A 33 21.95 9.97 -35.77
N SER A 34 21.54 11.18 -35.41
CA SER A 34 20.15 11.61 -35.22
C SER A 34 19.33 11.32 -36.48
N SER A 35 18.74 10.14 -36.58
CA SER A 35 17.65 9.88 -37.51
C SER A 35 16.38 10.44 -36.86
N LYS A 36 15.79 11.46 -37.47
CA LYS A 36 14.43 11.90 -37.15
C LYS A 36 13.53 10.67 -37.18
N LEU A 37 12.96 10.31 -36.04
CA LEU A 37 11.91 9.30 -35.95
C LEU A 37 10.72 9.82 -36.78
N THR A 38 10.54 9.27 -37.97
CA THR A 38 9.29 9.42 -38.70
C THR A 38 8.28 8.52 -37.99
N ILE A 39 7.43 9.11 -37.15
CA ILE A 39 6.30 8.42 -36.53
C ILE A 39 5.46 7.85 -37.68
N GLN A 40 5.26 6.53 -37.68
CA GLN A 40 4.48 5.85 -38.72
C GLN A 40 3.04 6.37 -38.67
N PRO A 41 2.45 6.82 -39.79
CA PRO A 41 1.10 7.39 -39.79
C PRO A 41 0.03 6.44 -39.23
N GLU A 42 0.26 5.13 -39.28
CA GLU A 42 -0.64 4.11 -38.71
C GLU A 42 -0.76 4.19 -37.18
N GLU A 43 0.30 4.57 -36.47
CA GLU A 43 0.26 4.65 -35.00
C GLU A 43 -0.64 5.81 -34.53
N ASN A 44 -0.61 6.93 -35.26
CA ASN A 44 -1.47 8.08 -34.99
C ASN A 44 -2.96 7.78 -35.26
N GLU A 45 -3.27 7.00 -36.29
CA GLU A 45 -4.67 6.66 -36.60
C GLU A 45 -5.26 5.72 -35.56
N ARG A 46 -4.49 4.73 -35.09
CA ARG A 46 -4.90 3.82 -34.01
C ARG A 46 -5.18 4.60 -32.72
N ASP A 47 -4.27 5.47 -32.30
CA ASP A 47 -4.43 6.30 -31.10
C ASP A 47 -5.65 7.22 -31.20
N LEU A 48 -5.90 7.80 -32.39
CA LEU A 48 -7.07 8.65 -32.62
C LEU A 48 -8.39 7.86 -32.58
N GLN A 49 -8.42 6.64 -33.12
CA GLN A 49 -9.60 5.77 -33.02
C GLN A 49 -9.87 5.38 -31.57
N ILE A 50 -8.83 4.99 -30.82
CA ILE A 50 -8.93 4.68 -29.39
C ILE A 50 -9.52 5.88 -28.63
N LYS A 51 -8.97 7.08 -28.87
CA LYS A 51 -9.45 8.31 -28.23
C LYS A 51 -10.93 8.59 -28.55
N LYS A 52 -11.34 8.46 -29.81
CA LYS A 52 -12.75 8.62 -30.21
C LYS A 52 -13.67 7.58 -29.54
N THR A 53 -13.23 6.33 -29.43
CA THR A 53 -13.98 5.29 -28.71
C THR A 53 -14.15 5.66 -27.23
N TYR A 54 -13.11 6.19 -26.58
CA TYR A 54 -13.21 6.67 -25.20
C TYR A 54 -14.12 7.88 -25.04
N GLU A 55 -13.99 8.90 -25.90
CA GLU A 55 -14.82 10.10 -25.87
C GLU A 55 -16.31 9.75 -26.02
N ASN A 56 -16.64 8.82 -26.92
CA ASN A 56 -18.00 8.32 -27.08
C ASN A 56 -18.49 7.56 -25.83
N PHE A 57 -17.63 6.77 -25.19
CA PHE A 57 -17.99 6.00 -23.99
C PHE A 57 -18.43 6.92 -22.82
N TYR A 58 -17.82 8.09 -22.66
CA TYR A 58 -18.22 9.04 -21.61
C TYR A 58 -19.55 9.76 -21.90
N THR A 59 -19.98 9.85 -23.16
CA THR A 59 -21.28 10.46 -23.50
C THR A 59 -22.49 9.57 -23.15
N GLU A 60 -22.26 8.28 -22.88
CA GLU A 60 -23.32 7.29 -22.60
C GLU A 60 -23.51 6.99 -21.10
N PHE A 61 -22.75 7.63 -20.20
CA PHE A 61 -22.93 7.39 -18.77
C PHE A 61 -24.28 7.89 -18.26
N PRO A 62 -25.03 7.06 -17.50
CA PRO A 62 -26.21 7.53 -16.80
C PRO A 62 -25.83 8.68 -15.86
N THR A 63 -26.72 9.65 -15.73
CA THR A 63 -26.56 10.73 -14.76
C THR A 63 -26.48 10.15 -13.34
N LEU A 64 -25.76 10.80 -12.41
CA LEU A 64 -25.74 10.40 -10.99
C LEU A 64 -27.15 10.15 -10.43
N LYS A 65 -28.13 10.94 -10.88
CA LYS A 65 -29.54 10.82 -10.50
C LYS A 65 -30.16 9.48 -10.93
N GLU A 66 -29.78 8.94 -12.09
CA GLU A 66 -30.21 7.63 -12.58
C GLU A 66 -29.53 6.50 -11.80
N ILE A 67 -28.23 6.63 -11.51
CA ILE A 67 -27.49 5.65 -10.69
C ILE A 67 -28.10 5.56 -9.28
N TYR A 68 -28.36 6.70 -8.64
CA TYR A 68 -29.01 6.75 -7.32
C TYR A 68 -30.42 6.15 -7.34
N ARG A 69 -31.23 6.40 -8.39
CA ARG A 69 -32.56 5.80 -8.53
C ARG A 69 -32.48 4.28 -8.67
N ASN A 70 -31.58 3.77 -9.49
CA ASN A 70 -31.43 2.33 -9.73
C ASN A 70 -30.96 1.60 -8.47
N ASN A 71 -30.03 2.19 -7.70
CA ASN A 71 -29.59 1.60 -6.43
C ASN A 71 -30.70 1.58 -5.38
N ASN A 72 -31.47 2.67 -5.23
CA ASN A 72 -32.59 2.70 -4.28
C ASN A 72 -33.71 1.71 -4.65
N ASN A 73 -33.93 1.45 -5.94
CA ASN A 73 -34.91 0.45 -6.37
C ASN A 73 -34.44 -0.99 -6.08
N ASN A 74 -33.14 -1.27 -6.21
CA ASN A 74 -32.57 -2.58 -5.88
C ASN A 74 -32.61 -2.86 -4.37
N THR A 75 -32.36 -1.86 -3.52
CA THR A 75 -32.48 -2.02 -2.06
C THR A 75 -33.92 -2.29 -1.64
N LYS A 76 -34.91 -1.71 -2.32
CA LYS A 76 -36.33 -1.99 -2.05
C LYS A 76 -36.75 -3.41 -2.47
N ASN A 77 -36.23 -3.91 -3.59
CA ASN A 77 -36.56 -5.27 -4.05
C ASN A 77 -35.92 -6.37 -3.20
N ASN A 78 -34.75 -6.14 -2.60
CA ASN A 78 -34.14 -7.13 -1.70
C ASN A 78 -34.82 -7.24 -0.33
N ASN A 79 -35.59 -6.23 0.11
CA ASN A 79 -36.30 -6.30 1.38
C ASN A 79 -37.62 -7.09 1.33
N ASN A 80 -38.10 -7.53 0.15
CA ASN A 80 -39.34 -8.28 0.04
C ASN A 80 -39.17 -9.81 -0.07
N ASN A 81 -37.94 -10.33 -0.15
CA ASN A 81 -37.69 -11.76 -0.41
C ASN A 81 -36.87 -12.48 0.68
N ASN A 82 -36.96 -12.08 1.95
CA ASN A 82 -36.32 -12.82 3.05
C ASN A 82 -37.07 -12.72 4.39
N CYS A 83 -38.25 -13.34 4.44
CA CYS A 83 -38.89 -13.76 5.69
C CYS A 83 -39.29 -15.24 5.57
N ASN A 84 -38.32 -16.11 5.29
CA ASN A 84 -38.51 -17.54 5.49
C ASN A 84 -37.97 -17.88 6.88
N ASN A 85 -38.90 -18.12 7.80
CA ASN A 85 -38.64 -18.63 9.14
C ASN A 85 -37.76 -19.88 9.06
N ILE A 86 -36.52 -19.78 9.54
CA ILE A 86 -35.66 -20.93 9.77
C ILE A 86 -36.18 -21.59 11.05
N THR A 87 -37.03 -22.61 10.88
CA THR A 87 -37.44 -23.51 11.95
C THR A 87 -36.29 -24.47 12.22
N THR A 88 -35.44 -24.13 13.20
CA THR A 88 -34.36 -25.02 13.66
C THR A 88 -34.99 -26.21 14.38
N THR A 89 -35.02 -27.37 13.71
CA THR A 89 -35.46 -28.62 14.33
C THR A 89 -34.27 -29.19 15.11
N THR A 90 -34.26 -29.01 16.42
CA THR A 90 -33.24 -29.61 17.29
C THR A 90 -33.59 -31.08 17.50
N THR A 91 -32.86 -31.98 16.83
CA THR A 91 -32.98 -33.43 17.05
C THR A 91 -32.23 -33.80 18.33
N THR A 92 -32.96 -34.03 19.42
CA THR A 92 -32.42 -34.58 20.66
C THR A 92 -32.26 -36.10 20.52
N ASN A 93 -31.03 -36.57 20.30
CA ASN A 93 -30.70 -37.97 20.46
C ASN A 93 -30.66 -38.30 21.97
N THR A 94 -31.73 -38.93 22.47
CA THR A 94 -31.79 -39.51 23.81
C THR A 94 -31.02 -40.82 23.85
N ASN A 95 -29.75 -40.77 24.26
CA ASN A 95 -29.08 -41.96 24.77
C ASN A 95 -29.43 -42.14 26.25
N THR A 96 -30.14 -43.22 26.51
CA THR A 96 -30.47 -43.77 27.81
C THR A 96 -29.21 -44.27 28.51
N ASN A 97 -28.83 -43.67 29.65
CA ASN A 97 -28.51 -44.39 30.88
C ASN A 97 -28.08 -43.45 32.01
N THR A 98 -28.67 -43.72 33.19
CA THR A 98 -28.25 -43.32 34.55
C THR A 98 -28.31 -41.85 34.97
N ASN A 99 -29.42 -41.51 35.63
CA ASN A 99 -29.58 -40.66 36.82
C ASN A 99 -28.36 -39.83 37.28
N THR A 100 -28.39 -38.51 37.10
CA THR A 100 -28.47 -37.50 38.20
C THR A 100 -28.69 -36.12 37.59
N THR A 101 -29.76 -35.43 37.97
CA THR A 101 -30.10 -34.08 37.51
C THR A 101 -29.48 -33.07 38.48
N THR A 102 -28.58 -32.21 38.02
CA THR A 102 -28.16 -31.03 38.80
C THR A 102 -28.02 -29.85 37.86
N THR A 103 -29.05 -29.01 37.83
CA THR A 103 -29.10 -27.75 37.07
C THR A 103 -28.29 -26.71 37.84
N THR A 104 -27.09 -26.36 37.33
CA THR A 104 -26.32 -25.23 37.88
C THR A 104 -26.27 -24.13 36.84
N THR A 105 -27.00 -23.04 37.10
CA THR A 105 -27.02 -21.84 36.26
C THR A 105 -25.84 -20.97 36.68
N THR A 106 -24.74 -20.98 35.92
CA THR A 106 -23.59 -20.11 36.19
C THR A 106 -23.56 -18.97 35.17
N THR A 107 -24.13 -17.83 35.56
CA THR A 107 -24.02 -16.57 34.83
C THR A 107 -22.60 -16.04 35.00
N THR A 108 -21.76 -16.17 33.97
CA THR A 108 -20.40 -15.60 34.00
C THR A 108 -20.36 -14.35 33.12
N THR A 109 -20.49 -13.20 33.76
CA THR A 109 -20.35 -11.88 33.15
C THR A 109 -18.87 -11.52 33.14
N ASN A 110 -18.13 -11.84 32.08
CA ASN A 110 -16.77 -11.37 31.90
C ASN A 110 -16.78 -10.02 31.17
N ILE A 111 -16.75 -8.95 31.95
CA ILE A 111 -16.41 -7.60 31.51
C ILE A 111 -14.95 -7.36 31.94
N ILE A 112 -14.22 -6.57 31.15
CA ILE A 112 -13.05 -5.74 31.51
C ILE A 112 -11.68 -6.16 30.93
N ASN A 113 -11.17 -5.24 30.10
CA ASN A 113 -9.79 -4.89 29.75
C ASN A 113 -8.92 -5.82 28.89
N ASN A 114 -8.98 -5.60 27.57
CA ASN A 114 -7.89 -5.89 26.64
C ASN A 114 -7.54 -4.61 25.86
N ASN A 115 -6.61 -3.77 26.36
CA ASN A 115 -6.09 -2.64 25.57
C ASN A 115 -4.60 -2.30 25.83
N ASN A 116 -3.80 -3.21 26.42
CA ASN A 116 -2.38 -2.94 26.70
C ASN A 116 -1.37 -3.61 25.74
N ASN A 117 -1.81 -4.35 24.72
CA ASN A 117 -0.87 -5.11 23.88
C ASN A 117 -0.27 -4.34 22.68
N ASN A 118 -0.77 -3.15 22.34
CA ASN A 118 -0.24 -2.40 21.20
C ASN A 118 1.07 -1.65 21.51
N PHE A 119 1.38 -1.40 22.79
CA PHE A 119 2.59 -0.68 23.19
C PHE A 119 3.88 -1.47 22.91
N ILE A 120 3.81 -2.81 22.96
CA ILE A 120 4.99 -3.68 22.82
C ILE A 120 5.44 -3.82 21.35
N ASN A 121 4.53 -3.69 20.39
CA ASN A 121 4.85 -3.92 18.97
C ASN A 121 5.61 -2.75 18.33
N ASN A 122 5.26 -1.50 18.66
CA ASN A 122 5.93 -0.33 18.07
C ASN A 122 7.37 -0.16 18.59
N ASP A 123 7.64 -0.42 19.87
CA ASP A 123 9.00 -0.33 20.43
C ASP A 123 9.93 -1.44 19.86
N LYS A 124 9.37 -2.62 19.54
CA LYS A 124 10.11 -3.72 18.93
C LYS A 124 10.51 -3.41 17.49
N TYR A 125 9.64 -2.74 16.74
CA TYR A 125 9.93 -2.26 15.39
C TYR A 125 10.99 -1.16 15.40
N PHE A 126 10.87 -0.20 16.33
CA PHE A 126 11.85 0.88 16.55
C PHE A 126 13.25 0.36 16.89
N LYS A 127 13.37 -0.52 17.90
CA LYS A 127 14.66 -1.12 18.28
C LYS A 127 15.30 -1.89 17.12
N LYS A 128 14.49 -2.57 16.31
CA LYS A 128 14.97 -3.33 15.15
C LYS A 128 15.48 -2.40 14.04
N ASN A 129 14.78 -1.30 13.75
CA ASN A 129 15.24 -0.30 12.78
C ASN A 129 16.53 0.38 13.26
N LEU A 130 16.62 0.77 14.54
CA LEU A 130 17.81 1.42 15.09
C LEU A 130 19.05 0.50 15.06
N GLU A 131 18.90 -0.77 15.44
CA GLU A 131 19.99 -1.75 15.37
C GLU A 131 20.35 -2.11 13.91
N GLY A 132 19.37 -2.11 13.00
CA GLY A 132 19.59 -2.25 11.55
C GLY A 132 20.48 -1.12 10.99
N ILE A 133 20.16 0.13 11.32
CA ILE A 133 20.92 1.31 10.94
C ILE A 133 22.34 1.24 11.51
N LYS A 134 22.52 0.94 12.81
CA LYS A 134 23.86 0.80 13.43
C LYS A 134 24.71 -0.29 12.76
N SER A 135 24.12 -1.45 12.49
CA SER A 135 24.79 -2.57 11.83
C SER A 135 25.22 -2.20 10.40
N LYS A 136 24.38 -1.46 9.67
CA LYS A 136 24.66 -1.02 8.29
C LYS A 136 25.64 0.14 8.21
N ILE A 137 25.60 1.10 9.13
CA ILE A 137 26.68 2.09 9.30
C ILE A 137 27.99 1.32 9.46
N ASN A 138 28.06 0.34 10.36
CA ASN A 138 29.26 -0.50 10.53
C ASN A 138 29.65 -1.30 9.26
N LYS A 139 28.68 -1.75 8.45
CA LYS A 139 28.93 -2.50 7.20
C LYS A 139 29.43 -1.61 6.07
N ASN A 140 28.75 -0.50 5.76
CA ASN A 140 29.19 0.47 4.75
C ASN A 140 30.57 1.02 5.13
N PHE A 141 30.77 1.28 6.42
CA PHE A 141 32.06 1.69 6.95
C PHE A 141 33.15 0.65 6.73
N LYS A 142 32.83 -0.63 6.92
CA LYS A 142 33.74 -1.74 6.61
C LYS A 142 34.11 -1.77 5.13
N GLU A 143 33.12 -1.72 4.23
CA GLU A 143 33.35 -1.77 2.79
C GLU A 143 34.13 -0.56 2.27
N ILE A 144 33.85 0.64 2.78
CA ILE A 144 34.57 1.87 2.44
C ILE A 144 36.03 1.79 2.94
N CYS A 145 36.25 1.31 4.17
CA CYS A 145 37.61 1.13 4.71
C CYS A 145 38.41 0.10 3.90
N GLU A 146 37.80 -1.05 3.59
CA GLU A 146 38.44 -2.14 2.84
C GLU A 146 38.75 -1.75 1.39
N LYS A 147 37.87 -1.00 0.71
CA LYS A 147 38.06 -0.66 -0.71
C LYS A 147 38.88 0.60 -0.97
N LYS A 148 38.78 1.64 -0.11
CA LYS A 148 39.32 2.97 -0.45
C LYS A 148 40.46 3.44 0.44
N PHE A 149 40.61 2.95 1.67
CA PHE A 149 41.45 3.66 2.66
C PHE A 149 42.54 2.84 3.37
N CYS A 150 42.54 1.50 3.33
CA CYS A 150 43.71 0.73 3.82
C CYS A 150 44.70 0.45 2.68
N ASN A 151 45.81 1.19 2.65
CA ASN A 151 47.04 0.81 1.93
C ASN A 151 47.92 -0.14 2.76
N CYS A 152 47.31 -0.88 3.69
CA CYS A 152 48.01 -1.82 4.52
C CYS A 152 47.99 -3.18 3.81
N ASP A 153 49.16 -3.70 3.39
CA ASP A 153 49.28 -5.08 2.85
C ASP A 153 48.98 -6.18 3.90
N SER A 154 48.54 -5.77 5.09
CA SER A 154 48.02 -6.65 6.13
C SER A 154 46.74 -7.33 5.65
N LYS A 155 46.85 -8.59 5.24
CA LYS A 155 45.72 -9.53 5.11
C LYS A 155 44.91 -9.71 6.41
N PHE A 156 45.35 -9.15 7.53
CA PHE A 156 44.59 -9.12 8.76
C PHE A 156 43.56 -7.98 8.73
N ILE A 157 42.29 -8.39 8.75
CA ILE A 157 41.09 -7.59 9.09
C ILE A 157 41.29 -6.76 10.37
N ALA A 158 42.27 -7.11 11.21
CA ALA A 158 42.63 -6.36 12.40
C ALA A 158 43.22 -4.96 12.12
N CYS A 159 43.67 -4.65 10.90
CA CYS A 159 44.02 -3.28 10.53
C CYS A 159 42.77 -2.43 10.22
N TYR A 160 41.76 -2.53 11.10
CA TYR A 160 40.74 -1.53 11.36
C TYR A 160 41.41 -0.28 11.97
N CYS A 161 42.40 0.25 11.27
CA CYS A 161 43.15 1.43 11.67
C CYS A 161 42.13 2.55 11.97
N GLU A 162 42.20 3.11 13.18
CA GLU A 162 41.33 4.21 13.60
C GLU A 162 41.34 5.37 12.58
N THR A 163 42.42 5.54 11.81
CA THR A 163 42.49 6.50 10.70
C THR A 163 41.56 6.14 9.53
N ALA A 164 41.42 4.87 9.14
CA ALA A 164 40.48 4.48 8.09
C ALA A 164 39.04 4.68 8.55
N LYS A 165 38.75 4.35 9.82
CA LYS A 165 37.47 4.68 10.45
C LYS A 165 37.21 6.19 10.42
N LEU A 166 38.20 6.99 10.82
CA LEU A 166 38.08 8.44 10.84
C LEU A 166 37.82 9.00 9.42
N ARG A 167 38.55 8.52 8.41
CA ARG A 167 38.33 8.92 7.00
C ARG A 167 36.96 8.52 6.47
N ALA A 168 36.51 7.30 6.77
CA ALA A 168 35.18 6.87 6.38
C ALA A 168 34.09 7.72 7.07
N ARG A 169 34.26 8.08 8.36
CA ARG A 169 33.36 9.01 9.07
C ARG A 169 33.34 10.40 8.44
N GLN A 170 34.46 10.80 7.84
CA GLN A 170 34.63 12.08 7.15
C GLN A 170 34.28 12.02 5.67
N SER A 171 33.87 10.86 5.12
CA SER A 171 33.51 10.79 3.71
C SER A 171 32.24 11.62 3.45
N PRO A 172 32.13 12.29 2.28
CA PRO A 172 30.93 13.07 1.96
C PRO A 172 29.63 12.26 2.02
N GLU A 173 29.68 10.98 1.65
CA GLU A 173 28.53 10.07 1.75
C GLU A 173 28.15 9.80 3.21
N SER A 174 29.13 9.50 4.08
CA SER A 174 28.86 9.28 5.50
C SER A 174 28.41 10.56 6.20
N GLN A 175 28.92 11.72 5.78
CA GLN A 175 28.44 13.02 6.26
C GLN A 175 26.98 13.26 5.86
N ARG A 176 26.60 13.02 4.60
CA ARG A 176 25.20 13.12 4.16
C ARG A 176 24.28 12.17 4.94
N GLU A 177 24.72 10.94 5.18
CA GLU A 177 23.94 9.97 5.97
C GLU A 177 23.83 10.39 7.45
N MET A 178 24.89 10.96 8.02
CA MET A 178 24.88 11.49 9.39
C MET A 178 24.04 12.76 9.53
N GLU A 179 24.05 13.64 8.51
CA GLU A 179 23.20 14.83 8.42
C GLU A 179 21.73 14.42 8.32
N LYS A 180 21.40 13.46 7.43
CA LYS A 180 20.05 12.88 7.36
C LYS A 180 19.63 12.25 8.68
N LEU A 181 20.52 11.50 9.35
CA LEU A 181 20.22 10.91 10.65
C LEU A 181 20.06 11.97 11.74
N ALA A 182 20.82 13.07 11.69
CA ALA A 182 20.71 14.20 12.61
C ALA A 182 19.40 14.96 12.37
N GLU A 183 19.05 15.26 11.13
CA GLU A 183 17.78 15.87 10.74
C GLU A 183 16.58 14.97 11.10
N PHE A 184 16.71 13.67 10.87
CA PHE A 184 15.74 12.67 11.31
C PHE A 184 15.60 12.71 12.84
N LYS A 185 16.69 12.66 13.61
CA LYS A 185 16.65 12.79 15.08
C LYS A 185 16.10 14.13 15.55
N GLU A 186 16.42 15.22 14.85
CA GLU A 186 15.94 16.56 15.18
C GLU A 186 14.46 16.68 14.91
N SER A 187 13.95 16.05 13.85
CA SER A 187 12.52 15.94 13.61
C SER A 187 11.83 15.23 14.79
N PHE A 188 12.45 14.20 15.39
CA PHE A 188 11.93 13.56 16.61
C PHE A 188 11.97 14.44 17.87
N LYS A 189 12.75 15.53 17.88
CA LYS A 189 12.86 16.38 19.08
C LYS A 189 11.67 17.27 19.32
N ASP A 190 10.84 17.53 18.31
CA ASP A 190 9.55 18.17 18.52
C ASP A 190 8.41 17.12 18.51
N PRO A 191 8.16 16.42 19.63
CA PRO A 191 7.06 15.47 19.74
C PRO A 191 5.69 16.09 19.39
N ALA A 192 5.55 17.43 19.44
CA ALA A 192 4.31 18.10 19.10
C ALA A 192 3.98 18.03 17.60
N THR A 193 4.98 17.88 16.73
CA THR A 193 4.80 17.92 15.26
C THR A 193 5.18 16.64 14.52
N ASN A 194 5.82 15.67 15.19
CA ASN A 194 6.24 14.40 14.56
C ASN A 194 5.14 13.59 13.90
N TRP A 195 3.92 13.65 14.44
CA TRP A 195 2.79 12.91 13.87
C TRP A 195 2.33 13.50 12.53
N LYS A 196 2.78 14.70 12.14
CA LYS A 196 2.36 15.41 10.93
C LYS A 196 3.03 14.94 9.65
N LYS A 197 4.07 14.11 9.75
CA LYS A 197 4.74 13.64 8.54
C LYS A 197 3.74 12.84 7.70
N ARG A 198 3.62 13.22 6.43
CA ARG A 198 2.60 12.71 5.52
C ARG A 198 2.69 11.19 5.43
N ASP A 199 3.88 10.67 5.15
CA ASP A 199 4.21 9.24 5.16
C ASP A 199 3.71 8.50 6.43
N ILE A 200 3.93 9.04 7.63
CA ILE A 200 3.48 8.46 8.89
C ILE A 200 1.94 8.44 8.97
N LEU A 201 1.29 9.53 8.58
CA LEU A 201 -0.17 9.61 8.57
C LEU A 201 -0.79 8.59 7.61
N TYR A 202 -0.25 8.45 6.40
CA TYR A 202 -0.66 7.40 5.46
C TYR A 202 -0.41 6.01 6.00
N TYR A 203 0.78 5.77 6.54
CA TYR A 203 1.15 4.50 7.13
C TYR A 203 0.13 4.09 8.21
N CYS A 204 -0.26 5.02 9.09
CA CYS A 204 -1.18 4.71 10.17
C CYS A 204 -2.64 4.58 9.70
N PHE A 205 -3.16 5.53 8.90
CA PHE A 205 -4.60 5.60 8.61
C PHE A 205 -5.05 4.84 7.36
N ILE A 206 -4.15 4.68 6.39
CA ILE A 206 -4.52 4.25 5.03
C ILE A 206 -3.97 2.87 4.72
N GLN A 207 -2.78 2.51 5.21
CA GLN A 207 -2.26 1.17 5.02
C GLN A 207 -3.08 0.11 5.75
N ARG A 208 -3.25 -1.03 5.08
CA ARG A 208 -3.99 -2.19 5.56
C ARG A 208 -3.10 -3.42 5.51
N ASP A 209 -2.21 -3.54 6.48
CA ASP A 209 -1.22 -4.62 6.54
C ASP A 209 -1.85 -6.03 6.53
N ASN A 210 -3.11 -6.15 6.94
CA ASN A 210 -3.86 -7.42 6.93
C ASN A 210 -4.22 -7.90 5.51
N GLU A 211 -4.22 -7.02 4.50
CA GLU A 211 -4.51 -7.39 3.11
C GLU A 211 -3.26 -7.93 2.39
N VAL A 212 -2.05 -7.59 2.88
CA VAL A 212 -0.77 -7.92 2.22
C VAL A 212 -0.61 -9.42 1.91
N PRO A 213 -0.85 -10.36 2.84
CA PRO A 213 -0.72 -11.79 2.54
C PRO A 213 -1.71 -12.28 1.49
N LEU A 214 -2.93 -11.75 1.48
CA LEU A 214 -3.98 -12.12 0.51
C LEU A 214 -3.63 -11.63 -0.89
N ILE A 215 -3.12 -10.39 -0.99
CA ILE A 215 -2.64 -9.82 -2.24
C ILE A 215 -1.48 -10.66 -2.80
N TRP A 216 -0.53 -11.05 -1.94
CA TRP A 216 0.60 -11.86 -2.36
C TRP A 216 0.19 -13.26 -2.82
N GLU A 217 -0.69 -13.94 -2.07
CA GLU A 217 -1.24 -15.24 -2.47
C GLU A 217 -1.94 -15.16 -3.83
N PHE A 218 -2.72 -14.10 -4.07
CA PHE A 218 -3.31 -13.85 -5.37
C PHE A 218 -2.25 -13.71 -6.47
N ILE A 219 -1.22 -12.89 -6.25
CA ILE A 219 -0.12 -12.68 -7.20
C ILE A 219 0.61 -13.98 -7.52
N GLU A 220 0.90 -14.82 -6.53
CA GLU A 220 1.56 -16.12 -6.75
C GLU A 220 0.71 -17.03 -7.64
N ASN A 221 -0.59 -17.09 -7.40
CA ASN A 221 -1.51 -17.87 -8.23
C ASN A 221 -1.61 -17.32 -9.67
N ILE A 222 -1.58 -16.00 -9.85
CA ILE A 222 -1.50 -15.37 -11.18
C ILE A 222 -0.21 -15.77 -11.90
N CYS A 223 0.94 -15.72 -11.21
CA CYS A 223 2.21 -16.15 -11.78
C CYS A 223 2.16 -17.61 -12.26
N LEU A 224 1.56 -18.50 -11.46
CA LEU A 224 1.37 -19.90 -11.84
C LEU A 224 0.44 -20.06 -13.05
N TYR A 225 -0.67 -19.32 -13.08
CA TYR A 225 -1.66 -19.37 -14.16
C TYR A 225 -1.06 -18.98 -15.52
N TYR A 226 -0.32 -17.86 -15.56
CA TYR A 226 0.37 -17.40 -16.78
C TYR A 226 1.70 -18.11 -17.03
N ARG A 227 2.10 -19.06 -16.18
CA ARG A 227 3.37 -19.80 -16.25
C ARG A 227 4.58 -18.86 -16.30
N LEU A 228 4.54 -17.83 -15.46
CA LEU A 228 5.50 -16.75 -15.49
C LEU A 228 6.89 -17.22 -15.06
N SER A 229 7.91 -16.70 -15.74
CA SER A 229 9.29 -16.78 -15.28
C SER A 229 9.50 -15.81 -14.10
N TYR A 230 10.29 -16.22 -13.11
CA TYR A 230 10.59 -15.38 -11.94
C TYR A 230 11.90 -14.60 -12.10
N GLY A 231 12.12 -14.01 -13.29
CA GLY A 231 13.31 -13.21 -13.58
C GLY A 231 13.27 -11.85 -12.89
N ALA A 232 12.52 -10.90 -13.44
CA ALA A 232 12.43 -9.53 -12.92
C ALA A 232 10.98 -9.08 -12.71
N MET A 233 10.72 -8.43 -11.58
CA MET A 233 9.44 -7.82 -11.22
C MET A 233 9.60 -6.32 -10.96
N LEU A 234 8.61 -5.53 -11.39
CA LEU A 234 8.47 -4.11 -11.07
C LEU A 234 7.17 -3.85 -10.30
N ASP A 235 7.25 -3.20 -9.14
CA ASP A 235 6.09 -2.61 -8.45
C ASP A 235 6.05 -1.09 -8.71
N ILE A 236 5.14 -0.63 -9.57
CA ILE A 236 5.06 0.77 -9.99
C ILE A 236 3.95 1.51 -9.23
N GLY A 237 4.33 2.66 -8.65
CA GLY A 237 3.53 3.34 -7.63
C GLY A 237 3.49 2.55 -6.33
N CYS A 238 4.66 2.14 -5.83
CA CYS A 238 4.76 1.26 -4.66
C CYS A 238 4.29 1.94 -3.34
N GLY A 239 4.05 3.26 -3.37
CA GLY A 239 3.76 4.07 -2.20
C GLY A 239 4.86 3.92 -1.17
N LEU A 240 4.48 3.70 0.08
CA LEU A 240 5.41 3.52 1.21
C LEU A 240 6.03 2.10 1.27
N GLY A 241 5.85 1.25 0.26
CA GLY A 241 6.51 -0.06 0.16
C GLY A 241 5.88 -1.20 0.97
N ARG A 242 4.57 -1.16 1.26
CA ARG A 242 3.88 -2.17 2.10
C ARG A 242 4.11 -3.62 1.68
N MET A 243 4.28 -3.88 0.38
CA MET A 243 4.41 -5.22 -0.19
C MET A 243 5.84 -5.76 -0.15
N PHE A 244 6.83 -4.93 0.19
CA PHE A 244 8.24 -5.28 0.03
C PHE A 244 8.66 -6.51 0.87
N SER A 245 8.01 -6.75 2.00
CA SER A 245 8.29 -7.90 2.86
C SER A 245 7.95 -9.23 2.17
N GLU A 246 6.88 -9.26 1.38
CA GLU A 246 6.49 -10.44 0.59
C GLU A 246 7.33 -10.55 -0.67
N TYR A 247 7.63 -9.42 -1.33
CA TYR A 247 8.51 -9.42 -2.49
C TYR A 247 9.92 -9.92 -2.17
N ASP A 248 10.53 -9.48 -1.06
CA ASP A 248 11.87 -9.91 -0.64
C ASP A 248 11.96 -11.45 -0.45
N ARG A 249 10.84 -12.08 -0.06
CA ARG A 249 10.72 -13.54 0.10
C ARG A 249 10.30 -14.27 -1.18
N SER A 250 9.90 -13.54 -2.21
CA SER A 250 9.43 -14.12 -3.47
C SER A 250 10.52 -14.85 -4.24
N LYS A 251 10.09 -15.52 -5.32
CA LYS A 251 10.99 -16.21 -6.25
C LYS A 251 11.67 -15.28 -7.26
N PHE A 252 11.22 -14.03 -7.41
CA PHE A 252 11.74 -13.08 -8.42
C PHE A 252 13.19 -12.69 -8.16
N GLU A 253 14.10 -12.95 -9.10
CA GLU A 253 15.53 -12.68 -8.91
C GLU A 253 15.83 -11.19 -8.73
N ILE A 254 15.19 -10.34 -9.54
CA ILE A 254 15.31 -8.88 -9.52
C ILE A 254 13.96 -8.29 -9.14
N ILE A 255 13.94 -7.41 -8.13
CA ILE A 255 12.72 -6.73 -7.69
C ILE A 255 13.03 -5.23 -7.62
N GLU A 256 12.33 -4.47 -8.45
CA GLU A 256 12.41 -3.02 -8.46
C GLU A 256 11.06 -2.42 -8.07
N ALA A 257 11.09 -1.26 -7.44
CA ALA A 257 9.89 -0.55 -7.03
C ALA A 257 10.02 0.94 -7.37
N PHE A 258 9.01 1.50 -8.01
CA PHE A 258 9.01 2.87 -8.53
C PHE A 258 7.96 3.69 -7.78
N GLU A 259 8.35 4.87 -7.30
CA GLU A 259 7.43 5.83 -6.66
C GLU A 259 7.80 7.27 -7.06
N PRO A 260 6.93 8.01 -7.76
CA PRO A 260 7.22 9.38 -8.16
C PRO A 260 7.13 10.40 -7.01
N ASP A 261 6.25 10.19 -6.03
CA ASP A 261 6.05 11.11 -4.91
C ASP A 261 7.28 11.11 -4.00
N GLU A 262 7.81 12.29 -3.69
CA GLU A 262 9.08 12.41 -2.97
C GLU A 262 9.02 11.86 -1.55
N ASP A 263 7.93 12.13 -0.83
CA ASP A 263 7.76 11.70 0.55
C ASP A 263 7.61 10.18 0.59
N TYR A 264 6.80 9.62 -0.32
CA TYR A 264 6.60 8.18 -0.39
C TYR A 264 7.85 7.44 -0.86
N TYR A 265 8.54 7.99 -1.86
CA TYR A 265 9.80 7.46 -2.34
C TYR A 265 10.84 7.41 -1.21
N ASN A 266 11.04 8.51 -0.48
CA ASN A 266 12.02 8.56 0.59
C ASN A 266 11.73 7.52 1.68
N PHE A 267 10.45 7.41 2.09
CA PHE A 267 10.04 6.39 3.05
C PHE A 267 10.25 4.98 2.52
N ALA A 268 9.80 4.68 1.30
CA ALA A 268 9.94 3.36 0.69
C ALA A 268 11.41 2.98 0.47
N TYR A 269 12.23 3.93 0.04
CA TYR A 269 13.67 3.76 -0.11
C TYR A 269 14.30 3.39 1.23
N ASP A 270 14.05 4.18 2.28
CA ASP A 270 14.57 3.88 3.62
C ASP A 270 14.03 2.54 4.14
N TYR A 271 12.75 2.24 3.94
CA TYR A 271 12.14 0.98 4.35
C TYR A 271 12.82 -0.20 3.64
N SER A 272 12.98 -0.16 2.32
CA SER A 272 13.68 -1.20 1.56
C SER A 272 15.12 -1.36 2.02
N LYS A 273 15.88 -0.27 2.15
CA LYS A 273 17.29 -0.29 2.56
C LYS A 273 17.47 -0.72 3.99
N ASN A 274 16.46 -0.68 4.85
CA ASN A 274 16.55 -1.17 6.22
C ASN A 274 15.99 -2.57 6.43
N THR A 275 14.98 -2.99 5.65
CA THR A 275 14.21 -4.21 5.93
C THR A 275 14.28 -5.30 4.87
N CYS A 276 14.70 -4.95 3.65
CA CYS A 276 14.77 -5.86 2.51
C CYS A 276 16.22 -5.98 2.02
N ASP A 277 16.57 -7.15 1.48
CA ASP A 277 17.87 -7.39 0.88
C ASP A 277 17.79 -7.32 -0.67
N ARG A 278 16.59 -7.45 -1.25
CA ARG A 278 16.40 -7.65 -2.71
C ARG A 278 15.54 -6.62 -3.42
N VAL A 279 14.94 -5.67 -2.70
CA VAL A 279 14.08 -4.65 -3.29
C VAL A 279 14.88 -3.37 -3.49
N ASP A 280 14.97 -2.92 -4.75
CA ASP A 280 15.59 -1.64 -5.11
C ASP A 280 14.52 -0.61 -5.49
N VAL A 281 14.55 0.54 -4.81
CA VAL A 281 13.53 1.59 -4.95
C VAL A 281 14.10 2.77 -5.72
N TYR A 282 13.33 3.27 -6.69
CA TYR A 282 13.69 4.39 -7.55
C TYR A 282 12.58 5.44 -7.60
N ARG A 283 12.97 6.72 -7.74
CA ARG A 283 12.03 7.82 -7.90
C ARG A 283 11.67 7.99 -9.37
N VAL A 284 10.69 7.23 -9.83
CA VAL A 284 10.25 7.18 -11.23
C VAL A 284 8.74 7.02 -11.27
N GLY A 285 8.03 7.79 -12.10
CA GLY A 285 6.61 7.62 -12.35
C GLY A 285 6.31 6.81 -13.62
N PHE A 286 5.02 6.55 -13.86
CA PHE A 286 4.56 5.91 -15.10
C PHE A 286 5.06 6.64 -16.36
N LEU A 287 5.02 7.97 -16.35
CA LEU A 287 5.35 8.80 -17.51
C LEU A 287 6.86 8.97 -17.71
N ASP A 288 7.65 8.84 -16.65
CA ASP A 288 9.12 9.00 -16.69
C ASP A 288 9.83 7.71 -17.11
N MET A 289 9.14 6.57 -17.04
CA MET A 289 9.73 5.27 -17.35
C MET A 289 10.19 5.18 -18.81
N ASN A 290 11.45 4.80 -19.02
CA ASN A 290 12.04 4.53 -20.33
C ASN A 290 12.80 3.20 -20.28
N ILE A 291 12.04 2.10 -20.23
CA ILE A 291 12.54 0.74 -20.05
C ILE A 291 11.88 -0.11 -21.11
N THR A 292 12.65 -1.01 -21.73
CA THR A 292 12.15 -1.95 -22.73
C THR A 292 12.46 -3.39 -22.31
N GLU A 293 11.45 -4.26 -22.40
CA GLU A 293 11.51 -5.72 -22.28
C GLU A 293 12.36 -6.24 -21.11
N ARG A 294 12.23 -5.60 -19.95
CA ARG A 294 13.02 -5.90 -18.75
C ARG A 294 12.28 -6.82 -17.79
N TYR A 295 10.98 -6.63 -17.64
CA TYR A 295 10.21 -7.26 -16.56
C TYR A 295 9.38 -8.42 -17.07
N ASP A 296 9.42 -9.52 -16.32
CA ASP A 296 8.50 -10.64 -16.48
C ASP A 296 7.13 -10.29 -15.88
N MET A 297 7.12 -9.51 -14.78
CA MET A 297 5.91 -9.01 -14.14
C MET A 297 6.01 -7.52 -13.85
N ILE A 298 4.97 -6.75 -14.17
CA ILE A 298 4.79 -5.39 -13.65
C ILE A 298 3.47 -5.34 -12.87
N ILE A 299 3.48 -4.79 -11.67
CA ILE A 299 2.32 -4.69 -10.80
C ILE A 299 2.12 -3.25 -10.34
N SER A 300 0.86 -2.83 -10.26
CA SER A 300 0.45 -1.50 -9.75
C SER A 300 -0.72 -1.72 -8.79
N ILE A 301 -0.46 -1.66 -7.49
CA ILE A 301 -1.40 -2.10 -6.45
C ILE A 301 -1.99 -0.91 -5.68
N HIS A 302 -3.30 -0.92 -5.49
CA HIS A 302 -4.12 0.13 -4.86
C HIS A 302 -4.25 1.45 -5.62
N GLY A 303 -4.32 1.38 -6.94
CA GLY A 303 -4.73 2.50 -7.77
C GLY A 303 -3.68 3.57 -8.09
N PRO A 304 -2.35 3.33 -8.15
CA PRO A 304 -1.42 4.32 -8.66
C PRO A 304 -1.79 4.90 -10.03
N LEU A 305 -2.33 4.06 -10.94
CA LEU A 305 -2.81 4.51 -12.25
C LEU A 305 -3.95 5.54 -12.16
N GLN A 306 -4.72 5.55 -11.06
CA GLN A 306 -5.82 6.51 -10.88
C GLN A 306 -5.32 7.93 -10.63
N TYR A 307 -4.07 8.15 -10.21
CA TYR A 307 -3.53 9.51 -10.08
C TYR A 307 -3.29 10.20 -11.43
N LEU A 308 -3.31 9.45 -12.53
CA LEU A 308 -3.21 9.99 -13.89
C LEU A 308 -4.59 10.48 -14.34
N ASN A 309 -4.90 11.74 -14.00
CA ASN A 309 -6.23 12.32 -14.20
C ASN A 309 -6.59 12.54 -15.68
N LYS A 310 -5.61 12.66 -16.58
CA LYS A 310 -5.85 12.80 -18.02
C LYS A 310 -5.84 11.46 -18.73
N LEU A 311 -6.77 11.25 -19.65
CA LEU A 311 -6.84 10.05 -20.47
C LEU A 311 -5.55 9.82 -21.27
N ASP A 312 -5.00 10.87 -21.89
CA ASP A 312 -3.78 10.79 -22.69
C ASP A 312 -2.58 10.30 -21.83
N ASP A 313 -2.49 10.71 -20.55
CA ASP A 313 -1.46 10.24 -19.62
C ASP A 313 -1.65 8.76 -19.28
N ARG A 314 -2.89 8.29 -19.10
CA ARG A 314 -3.19 6.86 -18.86
C ARG A 314 -2.84 6.00 -20.07
N ILE A 315 -3.16 6.45 -21.28
CA ILE A 315 -2.77 5.77 -22.52
C ILE A 315 -1.25 5.68 -22.61
N MET A 316 -0.54 6.77 -22.32
CA MET A 316 0.92 6.78 -22.35
C MET A 316 1.54 5.87 -21.29
N ALA A 317 1.01 5.88 -20.06
CA ALA A 317 1.43 4.97 -19.01
C ALA A 317 1.29 3.50 -19.45
N MET A 318 0.16 3.13 -20.05
CA MET A 318 -0.08 1.76 -20.49
C MET A 318 0.84 1.34 -21.65
N LYS A 319 1.17 2.24 -22.58
CA LYS A 319 2.21 2.02 -23.60
C LYS A 319 3.58 1.76 -22.96
N LYS A 320 3.99 2.58 -21.99
CA LYS A 320 5.27 2.38 -21.28
C LYS A 320 5.32 1.07 -20.50
N LEU A 321 4.22 0.66 -19.87
CA LEU A 321 4.13 -0.66 -19.23
C LEU A 321 4.24 -1.80 -20.24
N TYR A 322 3.62 -1.66 -21.42
CA TYR A 322 3.76 -2.63 -22.51
C TYR A 322 5.21 -2.75 -23.00
N ASP A 323 5.87 -1.61 -23.21
CA ASP A 323 7.26 -1.57 -23.66
C ASP A 323 8.20 -2.20 -22.64
N ALA A 324 8.05 -1.87 -21.35
CA ALA A 324 8.89 -2.37 -20.27
C ALA A 324 8.71 -3.87 -19.99
N CYS A 325 7.58 -4.45 -20.37
CA CYS A 325 7.26 -5.86 -20.20
C CYS A 325 7.94 -6.72 -21.28
N LYS A 326 8.49 -7.87 -20.89
CA LYS A 326 9.04 -8.88 -21.82
C LYS A 326 7.92 -9.54 -22.62
N PRO A 327 8.18 -10.07 -23.83
CA PRO A 327 7.25 -10.98 -24.51
C PRO A 327 6.84 -12.14 -23.59
N GLY A 328 5.54 -12.39 -23.46
CA GLY A 328 4.97 -13.37 -22.52
C GLY A 328 4.88 -12.90 -21.05
N GLY A 329 5.49 -11.77 -20.71
CA GLY A 329 5.35 -11.14 -19.39
C GLY A 329 3.94 -10.58 -19.17
N ILE A 330 3.63 -10.25 -17.93
CA ILE A 330 2.30 -9.78 -17.53
C ILE A 330 2.33 -8.42 -16.83
N VAL A 331 1.26 -7.67 -16.99
CA VAL A 331 0.97 -6.45 -16.23
C VAL A 331 -0.30 -6.67 -15.42
N LEU A 332 -0.23 -6.38 -14.11
CA LEU A 332 -1.36 -6.39 -13.19
C LEU A 332 -1.63 -4.95 -12.72
N ILE A 333 -2.82 -4.45 -13.01
CA ILE A 333 -3.31 -3.16 -12.53
C ILE A 333 -4.46 -3.41 -11.55
N ASP A 334 -4.35 -2.90 -10.34
CA ASP A 334 -5.43 -2.86 -9.36
C ASP A 334 -5.84 -1.41 -9.12
N ILE A 335 -7.13 -1.11 -9.33
CA ILE A 335 -7.74 0.20 -9.10
C ILE A 335 -9.00 0.07 -8.23
N SER A 336 -9.42 1.17 -7.63
CA SER A 336 -10.67 1.22 -6.86
C SER A 336 -11.87 1.15 -7.79
N ASN A 337 -12.83 0.28 -7.49
CA ASN A 337 -14.12 0.26 -8.18
C ASN A 337 -15.00 1.41 -7.66
N PHE A 338 -14.82 2.60 -8.24
CA PHE A 338 -15.53 3.81 -7.81
C PHE A 338 -17.05 3.62 -7.78
N MET A 339 -17.63 2.88 -8.74
CA MET A 339 -19.07 2.65 -8.80
C MET A 339 -19.60 1.84 -7.60
N CYS A 340 -18.83 0.85 -7.14
CA CYS A 340 -19.11 0.11 -5.91
C CYS A 340 -18.85 0.98 -4.66
N GLY A 341 -17.84 1.87 -4.74
CA GLY A 341 -17.59 2.88 -3.72
C GLY A 341 -18.77 3.83 -3.54
N LEU A 342 -19.36 4.31 -4.63
CA LEU A 342 -20.44 5.31 -4.67
C LEU A 342 -21.67 4.90 -3.84
N SER A 343 -22.04 3.62 -3.83
CA SER A 343 -23.16 3.14 -2.99
C SER A 343 -22.87 3.23 -1.49
N ASN A 344 -21.59 3.37 -1.12
CA ASN A 344 -21.10 3.44 0.26
C ASN A 344 -20.36 4.76 0.55
N ILE A 345 -20.39 5.74 -0.35
CA ILE A 345 -19.77 7.04 -0.10
C ILE A 345 -20.54 7.70 1.06
N MET A 346 -19.86 7.79 2.19
CA MET A 346 -20.27 8.63 3.31
C MET A 346 -19.59 9.98 3.13
N ASN A 347 -20.37 11.07 3.17
CA ASN A 347 -19.86 12.43 2.95
C ASN A 347 -18.75 12.83 3.93
N SER A 348 -18.72 12.23 5.11
CA SER A 348 -17.61 12.36 6.03
C SER A 348 -17.39 11.06 6.80
N LYS A 349 -16.14 10.62 6.90
CA LYS A 349 -15.73 9.51 7.76
C LYS A 349 -14.65 10.01 8.71
N GLN A 350 -14.85 9.78 10.00
CA GLN A 350 -13.85 10.07 11.01
C GLN A 350 -13.14 8.79 11.46
N GLN A 351 -11.83 8.87 11.60
CA GLN A 351 -10.97 7.83 12.18
C GLN A 351 -10.11 8.46 13.27
N LYS A 352 -9.91 7.75 14.38
CA LYS A 352 -9.04 8.21 15.47
C LYS A 352 -7.93 7.20 15.69
N MET A 353 -6.68 7.64 15.78
CA MET A 353 -5.52 6.79 16.02
C MET A 353 -4.54 7.47 16.97
N LEU A 354 -3.75 6.68 17.69
CA LEU A 354 -2.67 7.18 18.53
C LEU A 354 -1.36 7.09 17.74
N ILE A 355 -0.78 8.24 17.38
CA ILE A 355 0.44 8.34 16.58
C ILE A 355 1.50 9.04 17.41
N ASN A 356 2.59 8.33 17.71
CA ASN A 356 3.70 8.84 18.54
C ASN A 356 3.24 9.45 19.88
N GLY A 357 2.20 8.87 20.50
CA GLY A 357 1.64 9.34 21.78
C GLY A 357 0.59 10.44 21.64
N SER A 358 0.40 11.00 20.45
CA SER A 358 -0.62 12.01 20.17
C SER A 358 -1.88 11.36 19.59
N GLN A 359 -3.06 11.70 20.12
CA GLN A 359 -4.31 11.25 19.54
C GLN A 359 -4.60 12.10 18.31
N VAL A 360 -4.55 11.48 17.13
CA VAL A 360 -4.81 12.12 15.85
C VAL A 360 -6.18 11.68 15.34
N VAL A 361 -6.96 12.64 14.86
CA VAL A 361 -8.20 12.40 14.14
C VAL A 361 -7.96 12.68 12.68
N ARG A 362 -8.42 11.77 11.81
CA ARG A 362 -8.56 11.98 10.38
C ARG A 362 -10.04 12.13 10.06
N THR A 363 -10.41 13.21 9.39
CA THR A 363 -11.71 13.39 8.76
C THR A 363 -11.50 13.33 7.25
N SER A 364 -12.17 12.38 6.59
CA SER A 364 -12.13 12.24 5.13
C SER A 364 -13.45 12.67 4.53
N THR A 365 -13.40 13.59 3.57
CA THR A 365 -14.54 14.01 2.76
C THR A 365 -14.28 13.63 1.30
N VAL A 366 -15.30 13.10 0.63
CA VAL A 366 -15.18 12.68 -0.78
C VAL A 366 -16.05 13.57 -1.64
N HIS A 367 -15.46 14.10 -2.70
CA HIS A 367 -16.13 14.90 -3.72
C HIS A 367 -16.00 14.22 -5.08
N THR A 368 -16.97 14.43 -5.95
CA THR A 368 -17.02 13.77 -7.27
C THR A 368 -17.26 14.81 -8.34
N ASP A 369 -16.34 14.92 -9.29
CA ASP A 369 -16.51 15.71 -10.51
C ASP A 369 -16.83 14.75 -11.65
N THR A 370 -18.12 14.47 -11.82
CA THR A 370 -18.58 13.53 -12.84
C THR A 370 -18.44 14.06 -14.25
N PHE A 371 -18.29 15.37 -14.43
CA PHE A 371 -18.09 15.95 -15.76
C PHE A 371 -16.68 15.61 -16.27
N ASN A 372 -15.67 15.73 -15.40
CA ASN A 372 -14.29 15.39 -15.75
C ASN A 372 -13.94 13.92 -15.44
N GLY A 373 -14.87 13.13 -14.91
CA GLY A 373 -14.61 11.75 -14.52
C GLY A 373 -13.57 11.64 -13.40
N LEU A 374 -13.62 12.56 -12.44
CA LEU A 374 -12.69 12.61 -11.30
C LEU A 374 -13.44 12.42 -9.98
N TRP A 375 -12.72 11.89 -8.98
CA TRP A 375 -13.15 11.93 -7.59
C TRP A 375 -11.99 12.40 -6.73
N CYS A 376 -12.31 13.28 -5.78
CA CYS A 376 -11.36 13.90 -4.87
C CYS A 376 -11.61 13.41 -3.45
N VAL A 377 -10.54 13.24 -2.69
CA VAL A 377 -10.57 12.92 -1.27
C VAL A 377 -9.83 14.01 -0.53
N ASP A 378 -10.55 14.73 0.32
CA ASP A 378 -10.01 15.73 1.23
C ASP A 378 -9.83 15.08 2.60
N ASP A 379 -8.58 14.85 2.97
CA ASP A 379 -8.19 14.33 4.26
C ASP A 379 -7.70 15.45 5.17
N ILE A 380 -8.36 15.59 6.32
CA ILE A 380 -8.02 16.57 7.34
C ILE A 380 -7.55 15.82 8.58
N PHE A 381 -6.31 16.05 8.98
CA PHE A 381 -5.71 15.46 10.18
C PHE A 381 -5.46 16.52 11.25
N TYR A 382 -5.88 16.25 12.48
CA TYR A 382 -5.62 17.12 13.61
C TYR A 382 -5.40 16.32 14.89
N SER A 383 -4.51 16.81 15.76
CA SER A 383 -4.35 16.26 17.10
C SER A 383 -5.42 16.78 18.04
N ILE A 384 -5.98 15.91 18.88
CA ILE A 384 -6.78 16.32 20.03
C ILE A 384 -5.80 16.56 21.18
N GLY A 385 -5.77 17.78 21.73
CA GLY A 385 -5.00 18.06 22.93
C GLY A 385 -5.51 17.20 24.09
N ASN A 386 -4.61 16.62 24.88
CA ASN A 386 -5.00 15.98 26.13
C ASN A 386 -5.46 17.08 27.11
N GLU A 387 -6.74 17.45 27.07
CA GLU A 387 -7.32 18.39 28.03
C GLU A 387 -7.32 17.84 29.47
N SER A 388 -6.88 16.59 29.68
CA SER A 388 -6.76 15.98 31.01
C SER A 388 -5.76 16.68 31.93
N SER A 389 -4.94 17.63 31.45
CA SER A 389 -4.16 18.50 32.34
C SER A 389 -4.92 19.73 32.85
N PHE A 390 -6.13 20.03 32.38
CA PHE A 390 -6.90 21.21 32.86
C PHE A 390 -7.85 20.90 34.02
N TYR A 391 -8.26 19.63 34.20
CA TYR A 391 -9.05 19.19 35.37
C TYR A 391 -8.15 18.64 36.49
N GLY A 392 -7.14 19.41 36.89
CA GLY A 392 -6.30 19.12 38.06
C GLY A 392 -6.38 20.25 39.07
N GLY A 393 -7.36 20.24 39.98
CA GLY A 393 -7.40 21.23 41.07
C GLY A 393 -8.75 21.51 41.74
N GLY A 394 -9.78 20.70 41.54
CA GLY A 394 -11.00 20.78 42.35
C GLY A 394 -10.81 19.99 43.65
N THR A 395 -10.49 20.67 44.74
CA THR A 395 -10.43 20.08 46.09
C THR A 395 -11.72 19.31 46.40
N ASN A 396 -11.58 18.01 46.68
CA ASN A 396 -12.64 17.16 47.21
C ASN A 396 -13.22 17.76 48.49
N THR A 397 -14.33 18.49 48.39
CA THR A 397 -15.21 18.73 49.53
C THR A 397 -16.19 17.57 49.65
N ASN A 398 -15.96 16.75 50.65
CA ASN A 398 -16.83 15.66 51.08
C ASN A 398 -18.28 16.12 51.26
N GLY A 399 -19.20 15.52 50.51
CA GLY A 399 -20.66 15.58 50.70
C GLY A 399 -21.29 14.84 49.53
N GLY A 400 -21.85 13.64 49.66
CA GLY A 400 -22.78 13.22 50.70
C GLY A 400 -24.11 12.95 50.00
N GLY A 401 -24.28 11.73 49.48
CA GLY A 401 -25.55 11.06 49.21
C GLY A 401 -26.55 11.70 48.23
N GLY A 402 -26.93 10.96 47.19
CA GLY A 402 -28.29 11.08 46.64
C GLY A 402 -28.44 10.93 45.15
N ASN A 403 -29.04 9.80 44.77
CA ASN A 403 -29.79 9.52 43.53
C ASN A 403 -29.05 9.45 42.19
N ALA A 404 -28.93 8.19 41.76
CA ALA A 404 -28.69 7.73 40.40
C ALA A 404 -29.81 8.20 39.46
N ASN A 405 -29.66 9.38 38.88
CA ASN A 405 -30.34 9.71 37.63
C ASN A 405 -29.32 9.64 36.51
N GLN A 406 -29.48 8.62 35.66
CA GLN A 406 -28.79 8.44 34.39
C GLN A 406 -28.87 9.73 33.57
N THR A 407 -27.81 10.52 33.64
CA THR A 407 -27.68 11.72 32.82
C THR A 407 -27.30 11.27 31.43
N LYS A 408 -28.27 11.33 30.53
CA LYS A 408 -28.07 11.22 29.08
C LYS A 408 -27.04 12.31 28.72
N ILE A 409 -25.84 11.91 28.33
CA ILE A 409 -24.79 12.85 27.90
C ILE A 409 -25.29 13.48 26.59
N GLN A 410 -25.93 14.64 26.69
CA GLN A 410 -26.17 15.52 25.55
C GLN A 410 -24.82 16.07 25.11
N LEU A 411 -24.32 15.53 24.00
CA LEU A 411 -23.23 16.11 23.22
C LEU A 411 -23.80 17.34 22.48
N GLU A 412 -24.02 18.45 23.19
CA GLU A 412 -24.52 19.70 22.58
C GLU A 412 -23.54 20.87 22.72
N ASP A 413 -22.32 20.65 23.21
CA ASP A 413 -21.28 21.68 23.18
C ASP A 413 -20.21 21.31 22.14
N ASP A 414 -20.47 21.74 20.90
CA ASP A 414 -19.59 21.62 19.72
C ASP A 414 -18.30 22.47 19.84
N SER A 415 -18.00 23.01 21.02
CA SER A 415 -16.73 23.70 21.29
C SER A 415 -15.60 22.69 21.55
N VAL A 416 -15.35 21.79 20.58
CA VAL A 416 -14.09 21.03 20.54
C VAL A 416 -12.97 22.05 20.39
N HIS A 417 -12.30 22.38 21.49
CA HIS A 417 -11.10 23.21 21.48
C HIS A 417 -10.00 22.45 20.75
N TYR A 418 -9.85 22.72 19.46
CA TYR A 418 -8.67 22.34 18.71
C TYR A 418 -7.47 22.96 19.41
N SER A 419 -6.54 22.13 19.91
CA SER A 419 -5.29 22.64 20.45
C SER A 419 -4.64 23.51 19.36
N ASN A 420 -4.52 24.81 19.64
CA ASN A 420 -4.12 25.87 18.70
C ASN A 420 -3.18 25.38 17.58
N GLY A 421 -3.71 25.19 16.37
CA GLY A 421 -2.96 25.37 15.13
C GLY A 421 -2.22 24.18 14.51
N HIS A 422 -2.64 22.93 14.71
CA HIS A 422 -1.95 21.79 14.08
C HIS A 422 -2.89 20.95 13.21
N LEU A 423 -3.27 21.50 12.07
CA LEU A 423 -4.00 20.82 10.99
C LEU A 423 -3.01 20.39 9.91
N MET A 424 -3.18 19.19 9.36
CA MET A 424 -2.62 18.80 8.07
C MET A 424 -3.79 18.53 7.14
N VAL A 425 -3.79 19.14 5.97
CA VAL A 425 -4.82 18.95 4.95
C VAL A 425 -4.17 18.37 3.73
N GLU A 426 -4.83 17.37 3.15
CA GLU A 426 -4.39 16.77 1.92
C GLU A 426 -5.56 16.53 0.99
N GLU A 427 -5.36 16.91 -0.27
CA GLU A 427 -6.31 16.74 -1.33
C GLU A 427 -5.71 15.75 -2.34
N LEU A 428 -6.39 14.62 -2.52
CA LEU A 428 -6.03 13.62 -3.52
C LEU A 428 -7.09 13.58 -4.60
N THR A 429 -6.68 13.79 -5.85
CA THR A 429 -7.55 13.65 -7.02
C THR A 429 -7.22 12.36 -7.76
N PHE A 430 -8.27 11.64 -8.14
CA PHE A 430 -8.18 10.37 -8.83
C PHE A 430 -9.11 10.35 -10.03
N ALA A 431 -8.69 9.70 -11.12
CA ALA A 431 -9.55 9.32 -12.22
C ALA A 431 -10.55 8.22 -11.80
N ILE A 432 -11.80 8.40 -12.21
CA ILE A 432 -12.83 7.37 -12.21
C ILE A 432 -12.59 6.51 -13.44
N ILE A 433 -12.10 5.29 -13.25
CA ILE A 433 -11.82 4.34 -14.32
C ILE A 433 -12.76 3.15 -14.19
N SER A 434 -13.56 2.91 -15.22
CA SER A 434 -14.47 1.74 -15.25
C SER A 434 -13.75 0.45 -15.65
N LYS A 435 -14.35 -0.72 -15.39
CA LYS A 435 -13.82 -2.01 -15.83
C LYS A 435 -13.63 -2.06 -17.36
N SER A 436 -14.62 -1.55 -18.11
CA SER A 436 -14.56 -1.48 -19.58
C SER A 436 -13.46 -0.53 -20.07
N GLU A 437 -13.31 0.63 -19.41
CA GLU A 437 -12.26 1.60 -19.76
C GLU A 437 -10.86 1.00 -19.56
N LEU A 438 -10.63 0.34 -18.42
CA LEU A 438 -9.36 -0.34 -18.14
C LEU A 438 -9.12 -1.49 -19.14
N GLN A 439 -10.15 -2.27 -19.48
CA GLN A 439 -10.01 -3.32 -20.49
C GLN A 439 -9.59 -2.75 -21.86
N LEU A 440 -10.20 -1.65 -22.29
CA LEU A 440 -9.81 -0.96 -23.52
C LEU A 440 -8.37 -0.44 -23.44
N LEU A 441 -7.88 -0.02 -22.27
CA LEU A 441 -6.51 0.48 -22.10
C LEU A 441 -5.49 -0.65 -22.32
N PHE A 442 -5.79 -1.85 -21.82
CA PHE A 442 -4.97 -3.04 -22.07
C PHE A 442 -4.99 -3.44 -23.55
N ILE A 443 -6.18 -3.54 -24.16
CA ILE A 443 -6.33 -3.95 -25.58
C ILE A 443 -5.62 -2.94 -26.51
N SER A 444 -5.85 -1.65 -26.29
CA SER A 444 -5.27 -0.59 -27.11
C SER A 444 -3.74 -0.58 -27.06
N SER A 445 -3.15 -0.92 -25.91
CA SER A 445 -1.69 -1.05 -25.75
C SER A 445 -1.11 -2.35 -26.32
N GLY A 446 -1.95 -3.30 -26.72
CA GLY A 446 -1.53 -4.56 -27.36
C GLY A 446 -1.43 -5.77 -26.43
N PHE A 447 -1.93 -5.68 -25.19
CA PHE A 447 -2.01 -6.83 -24.30
C PHE A 447 -3.09 -7.82 -24.75
N ILE A 448 -2.84 -9.10 -24.50
CA ILE A 448 -3.74 -10.24 -24.78
C ILE A 448 -4.03 -11.01 -23.49
N ASN A 449 -4.87 -12.05 -23.58
CA ASN A 449 -5.23 -12.92 -22.45
C ASN A 449 -5.70 -12.14 -21.22
N ILE A 450 -6.47 -11.08 -21.45
CA ILE A 450 -6.90 -10.14 -20.43
C ILE A 450 -7.95 -10.80 -19.54
N LYS A 451 -7.72 -10.75 -18.24
CA LYS A 451 -8.59 -11.28 -17.20
C LYS A 451 -8.76 -10.25 -16.10
N SER A 452 -9.86 -10.32 -15.38
CA SER A 452 -10.12 -9.43 -14.26
C SER A 452 -10.64 -10.16 -13.04
N SER A 453 -10.58 -9.50 -11.90
CA SER A 453 -11.21 -9.91 -10.66
C SER A 453 -11.71 -8.68 -9.89
N SER A 454 -12.73 -8.90 -9.08
CA SER A 454 -13.32 -7.89 -8.20
C SER A 454 -12.70 -7.88 -6.78
N TYR A 455 -11.90 -8.89 -6.46
CA TYR A 455 -11.31 -9.13 -5.14
C TYR A 455 -9.92 -9.74 -5.27
N TRP A 456 -9.11 -9.65 -4.21
CA TRP A 456 -7.87 -10.41 -4.10
C TRP A 456 -8.16 -11.90 -3.79
N ASN A 457 -8.86 -12.55 -4.71
CA ASN A 457 -9.27 -13.95 -4.63
C ASN A 457 -9.12 -14.59 -6.02
N PHE A 458 -8.34 -15.67 -6.09
CA PHE A 458 -8.01 -16.30 -7.36
C PHE A 458 -9.20 -17.05 -8.01
N ASP A 459 -10.14 -17.56 -7.23
CA ASP A 459 -11.35 -18.18 -7.78
C ASP A 459 -12.18 -17.15 -8.56
N SER A 460 -12.32 -15.94 -8.01
CA SER A 460 -12.97 -14.83 -8.72
C SER A 460 -12.26 -14.45 -10.02
N PHE A 461 -10.95 -14.63 -10.10
CA PHE A 461 -10.18 -14.39 -11.32
C PHE A 461 -10.41 -15.46 -12.40
N LEU A 462 -10.62 -16.72 -12.00
CA LEU A 462 -10.95 -17.81 -12.91
C LEU A 462 -12.38 -17.73 -13.46
N GLU A 463 -13.32 -17.27 -12.63
CA GLU A 463 -14.76 -17.25 -12.93
C GLU A 463 -15.22 -16.13 -13.87
N ASP A 464 -14.38 -15.11 -14.15
CA ASP A 464 -14.79 -13.85 -14.80
C ASP A 464 -15.13 -13.97 -16.32
N GLY A 465 -15.57 -15.16 -16.75
CA GLY A 465 -16.35 -15.43 -17.96
C GLY A 465 -17.87 -15.28 -17.79
N GLY A 466 -18.34 -14.54 -16.78
CA GLY A 466 -19.70 -13.97 -16.77
C GLY A 466 -20.77 -14.65 -15.91
N LYS A 467 -20.44 -15.27 -14.76
CA LYS A 467 -21.47 -15.90 -13.91
C LYS A 467 -21.72 -15.26 -12.55
N THR A 468 -20.78 -14.54 -11.95
CA THR A 468 -21.01 -13.90 -10.66
C THR A 468 -21.19 -12.40 -10.82
N ASN A 469 -22.44 -11.93 -10.66
CA ASN A 469 -22.80 -10.51 -10.62
C ASN A 469 -22.20 -9.76 -9.40
N GLN A 470 -21.16 -10.29 -8.77
CA GLN A 470 -20.54 -9.71 -7.59
C GLN A 470 -19.54 -8.64 -8.02
N GLN A 471 -20.02 -7.41 -8.13
CA GLN A 471 -19.17 -6.23 -8.21
C GLN A 471 -18.50 -6.05 -6.84
N GLY A 472 -17.17 -6.17 -6.79
CA GLY A 472 -16.38 -5.91 -5.59
C GLY A 472 -15.84 -4.49 -5.55
N ALA A 473 -15.19 -4.15 -4.45
CA ALA A 473 -14.63 -2.81 -4.21
C ALA A 473 -13.39 -2.48 -5.07
N ARG A 474 -12.85 -3.47 -5.80
CA ARG A 474 -11.66 -3.34 -6.65
C ARG A 474 -11.98 -3.72 -8.09
N ILE A 475 -11.22 -3.19 -9.03
CA ILE A 475 -11.08 -3.73 -10.38
C ILE A 475 -9.61 -4.11 -10.51
N ILE A 476 -9.34 -5.40 -10.48
CA ILE A 476 -8.00 -5.95 -10.67
C ILE A 476 -7.99 -6.54 -12.08
N MET A 477 -7.05 -6.11 -12.92
CA MET A 477 -6.94 -6.58 -14.30
C MET A 477 -5.53 -7.01 -14.61
N VAL A 478 -5.41 -8.17 -15.26
CA VAL A 478 -4.14 -8.73 -15.70
C VAL A 478 -4.18 -8.89 -17.22
N GLY A 479 -3.13 -8.42 -17.89
CA GLY A 479 -2.93 -8.62 -19.33
C GLY A 479 -1.53 -9.13 -19.62
N GLN A 480 -1.40 -9.98 -20.63
CA GLN A 480 -0.13 -10.58 -21.04
C GLN A 480 0.38 -9.94 -22.33
N LYS A 481 1.66 -9.59 -22.38
CA LYS A 481 2.30 -9.17 -23.62
C LYS A 481 2.43 -10.38 -24.56
N PRO A 482 2.06 -10.29 -25.85
CA PRO A 482 2.19 -11.41 -26.78
C PRO A 482 3.61 -12.01 -26.79
N LEU A 483 3.69 -13.31 -27.05
CA LEU A 483 4.98 -13.95 -27.35
C LEU A 483 5.47 -13.46 -28.72
N SER A 484 6.76 -13.20 -28.83
CA SER A 484 7.44 -12.75 -30.06
C SER A 484 7.48 -13.83 -31.13
#